data_AF-A0A920SBM0-F1
#
_entry.id   AF-A0A920SBM0-F1
#
_cell.length_a   1.000
_cell.length_b   1.000
_cell.length_c   1.000
_cell.angle_alpha   90.00
_cell.angle_beta   90.00
_cell.angle_gamma   90.00
#
_symmetry.space_group_name_H-M   'P 1'
#
loop_
_entity.id
_entity.type
_entity.pdbx_description
1 polymer ?
#
loop_
_entity_poly.entity_id
_entity_poly.type
_entity_poly.pdbx_seq_one_letter_code
_entity_poly.pdbx_strand_id
1 'polypeptide(L)'
;MKPNRIKQVMRDGGLALVSHVGFADPAVVEIIAKAGFDGAFIDMEHSVFDLQTVGEMIRVADLCDITPVVRVPDENPKTILRVLDMGAQGIQVPHIAEGRS
;
A
#
# COMPACT_ATOMS: atom_id res chain seq x y z
N MET A 1 6.76 -9.27 -11.31
CA MET A 1 6.48 -8.24 -10.27
C MET A 1 7.49 -7.13 -10.44
N LYS A 2 7.02 -5.88 -10.48
CA LYS A 2 7.91 -4.71 -10.49
C LYS A 2 8.69 -4.61 -9.17
N PRO A 3 9.88 -4.01 -9.15
CA PRO A 3 10.61 -3.79 -7.92
C PRO A 3 9.81 -2.92 -6.92
N ASN A 4 9.93 -3.20 -5.63
CA ASN A 4 9.35 -2.35 -4.58
C ASN A 4 10.17 -1.06 -4.46
N ARG A 5 9.61 0.05 -4.96
CA ARG A 5 10.22 1.38 -5.02
C ARG A 5 10.61 1.91 -3.63
N ILE A 6 9.75 1.75 -2.63
CA ILE A 6 10.04 2.17 -1.24
C ILE A 6 11.31 1.48 -0.73
N LYS A 7 11.40 0.14 -0.87
CA LYS A 7 12.57 -0.64 -0.43
C LYS A 7 13.84 -0.26 -1.18
N GLN A 8 13.75 0.11 -2.46
CA GLN A 8 14.90 0.60 -3.22
C GLN A 8 15.42 1.91 -2.64
N VAL A 9 14.55 2.92 -2.51
CA VAL A 9 14.94 4.24 -1.97
C VAL A 9 15.55 4.12 -0.57
N MET A 10 14.94 3.30 0.31
CA MET A 10 15.47 3.09 1.66
C MET A 10 16.83 2.38 1.66
N ARG A 11 17.06 1.39 0.78
CA ARG A 11 18.35 0.69 0.68
C ARG A 11 19.46 1.59 0.17
N ASP A 12 19.11 2.56 -0.68
CA ASP A 12 20.04 3.56 -1.22
C ASP A 12 20.32 4.69 -0.21
N GLY A 13 19.78 4.60 1.02
CA GLY A 13 19.96 5.58 2.10
C GLY A 13 19.05 6.81 1.97
N GLY A 14 18.09 6.79 1.05
CA GLY A 14 17.13 7.87 0.85
C GLY A 14 15.92 7.80 1.77
N LEU A 15 15.13 8.88 1.77
CA LEU A 15 13.82 8.95 2.42
C LEU A 15 12.74 8.59 1.40
N ALA A 16 12.06 7.45 1.61
CA ALA A 16 10.92 7.07 0.78
C ALA A 16 9.68 7.85 1.22
N LEU A 17 9.04 8.55 0.28
CA LEU A 17 7.84 9.34 0.54
C LEU A 17 6.59 8.56 0.14
N VAL A 18 5.61 8.47 1.05
CA VAL A 18 4.35 7.75 0.82
C VAL A 18 3.18 8.67 1.20
N SER A 19 2.14 8.72 0.36
CA SER A 19 0.92 9.48 0.65
C SER A 19 -0.27 8.57 0.92
N HIS A 20 -1.10 8.96 1.88
CA HIS A 20 -2.39 8.32 2.14
C HIS A 20 -3.37 8.55 0.98
N VAL A 21 -4.12 7.50 0.62
CA VAL A 21 -5.21 7.55 -0.35
C VAL A 21 -6.50 7.95 0.39
N GLY A 22 -6.87 9.23 0.30
CA GLY A 22 -7.95 9.80 1.09
C GLY A 22 -9.39 9.49 0.63
N PHE A 23 -9.57 9.02 -0.60
CA PHE A 23 -10.89 8.78 -1.20
C PHE A 23 -10.91 7.43 -1.91
N ALA A 24 -12.11 6.84 -2.03
CA ALA A 24 -12.36 5.56 -2.68
C ALA A 24 -12.29 5.66 -4.21
N ASP A 25 -11.18 6.19 -4.73
CA ASP A 25 -10.99 6.44 -6.17
C ASP A 25 -9.55 6.09 -6.58
N PRO A 26 -9.34 5.10 -7.46
CA PRO A 26 -8.03 4.76 -7.98
C PRO A 26 -7.29 5.92 -8.67
N ALA A 27 -7.99 6.94 -9.17
CA ALA A 27 -7.36 8.13 -9.76
C ALA A 27 -6.48 8.88 -8.74
N VAL A 28 -6.79 8.81 -7.44
CA VAL A 28 -5.96 9.41 -6.38
C VAL A 28 -4.57 8.79 -6.36
N VAL A 29 -4.45 7.48 -6.63
CA VAL A 29 -3.15 6.78 -6.68
C VAL A 29 -2.32 7.29 -7.85
N GLU A 30 -2.92 7.51 -9.01
CA GLU A 30 -2.23 8.09 -10.17
C GLU A 30 -1.76 9.52 -9.87
N ILE A 31 -2.58 10.33 -9.19
CA ILE A 31 -2.20 11.68 -8.76
C ILE A 31 -1.00 11.63 -7.80
N ILE A 32 -1.02 10.73 -6.82
CA ILE A 32 0.10 10.51 -5.88
C ILE A 32 1.38 10.16 -6.64
N ALA A 33 1.30 9.26 -7.62
CA ALA A 33 2.45 8.89 -8.44
C ALA A 33 2.99 10.08 -9.25
N LYS A 34 2.11 10.83 -9.93
CA LYS A 34 2.50 12.04 -10.69
C LYS A 34 3.07 13.15 -9.81
N ALA A 35 2.70 13.20 -8.54
CA ALA A 35 3.26 14.13 -7.56
C ALA A 35 4.68 13.73 -7.09
N GLY A 36 5.20 12.58 -7.52
CA GLY A 36 6.58 12.15 -7.25
C GLY A 36 6.77 11.36 -5.95
N PHE A 37 5.70 10.82 -5.37
CA PHE A 37 5.79 9.91 -4.23
C PHE A 37 6.32 8.54 -4.65
N ASP A 38 6.97 7.83 -3.72
CA ASP A 38 7.50 6.48 -3.94
C ASP A 38 6.46 5.38 -3.71
N GLY A 39 5.34 5.73 -3.08
CA GLY A 39 4.26 4.79 -2.79
C GLY A 39 2.93 5.45 -2.45
N ALA A 40 1.89 4.63 -2.50
CA ALA A 40 0.54 4.97 -2.08
C ALA A 40 0.16 4.11 -0.87
N PHE A 41 -0.33 4.75 0.18
CA PHE A 41 -0.81 4.11 1.39
C PHE A 41 -2.33 3.96 1.34
N ILE A 42 -2.79 2.73 1.20
CA ILE A 42 -4.19 2.34 1.08
C ILE A 42 -4.64 1.82 2.44
N ASP A 43 -5.60 2.51 3.05
CA ASP A 43 -6.09 2.20 4.38
C ASP A 43 -7.36 1.35 4.32
N MET A 44 -7.34 0.12 4.81
CA MET A 44 -8.55 -0.71 4.96
C MET A 44 -9.09 -0.76 6.41
N GLU A 45 -8.45 -0.08 7.35
CA GLU A 45 -8.84 -0.10 8.77
C GLU A 45 -9.83 1.03 9.11
N HIS A 46 -9.63 2.21 8.55
CA HIS A 46 -10.49 3.38 8.83
C HIS A 46 -11.19 3.94 7.59
N SER A 47 -10.99 3.34 6.42
CA SER A 47 -11.78 3.66 5.24
C SER A 47 -12.94 2.69 5.06
N VAL A 48 -13.82 3.04 4.12
CA VAL A 48 -14.93 2.18 3.68
C VAL A 48 -14.63 1.50 2.34
N PHE A 49 -13.35 1.38 1.97
CA PHE A 49 -12.96 0.83 0.67
C PHE A 49 -13.26 -0.67 0.63
N ASP A 50 -13.99 -1.11 -0.40
CA ASP A 50 -14.16 -2.53 -0.65
C ASP A 50 -12.91 -3.15 -1.30
N LEU A 51 -12.85 -4.48 -1.29
CA LEU A 51 -11.70 -5.20 -1.83
C LEU A 51 -11.50 -5.01 -3.34
N GLN A 52 -12.57 -4.73 -4.08
CA GLN A 52 -12.45 -4.46 -5.51
C GLN A 52 -11.71 -3.14 -5.74
N THR A 53 -12.14 -2.08 -5.04
CA THR A 53 -11.51 -0.76 -5.05
C THR A 53 -10.05 -0.83 -4.62
N VAL A 54 -9.75 -1.56 -3.54
CA VAL A 54 -8.37 -1.78 -3.08
C VAL A 54 -7.53 -2.49 -4.17
N GLY A 55 -8.08 -3.53 -4.80
CA GLY A 55 -7.41 -4.22 -5.90
C GLY A 55 -7.13 -3.30 -7.10
N GLU A 56 -8.07 -2.43 -7.45
CA GLU A 56 -7.89 -1.42 -8.50
C GLU A 56 -6.82 -0.38 -8.13
N MET A 57 -6.80 0.10 -6.89
CA MET A 57 -5.76 1.00 -6.38
C MET A 57 -4.36 0.36 -6.43
N ILE A 58 -4.24 -0.92 -6.03
CA ILE A 58 -3.00 -1.69 -6.13
C ILE A 58 -2.55 -1.80 -7.59
N ARG A 59 -3.48 -2.12 -8.50
CA ARG A 59 -3.21 -2.20 -9.94
C ARG A 59 -2.73 -0.87 -10.51
N VAL A 60 -3.34 0.26 -10.12
CA VAL A 60 -2.92 1.60 -10.57
C VAL A 60 -1.53 1.94 -10.02
N ALA A 61 -1.23 1.62 -8.77
CA ALA A 61 0.10 1.82 -8.19
C ALA A 61 1.18 1.07 -8.99
N ASP A 62 0.94 -0.21 -9.31
CA ASP A 62 1.86 -1.01 -10.14
C ASP A 62 2.02 -0.40 -11.54
N LEU A 63 0.94 0.03 -12.19
CA LEU A 63 1.00 0.70 -13.50
C LEU A 63 1.77 2.03 -13.47
N CYS A 64 1.75 2.73 -12.34
CA CYS A 64 2.40 4.03 -12.15
C CYS A 64 3.81 3.94 -11.52
N ASP A 65 4.38 2.74 -11.39
CA ASP A 65 5.73 2.51 -10.86
C ASP A 65 5.95 3.00 -9.41
N ILE A 66 4.88 3.03 -8.60
CA ILE A 66 4.95 3.35 -7.16
C ILE A 66 4.51 2.16 -6.32
N THR A 67 4.99 2.08 -5.08
CA THR A 67 4.73 0.91 -4.22
C THR A 67 3.34 1.01 -3.56
N PRO A 68 2.43 0.03 -3.74
CA PRO A 68 1.23 -0.06 -2.94
C PRO A 68 1.54 -0.61 -1.55
N VAL A 69 1.25 0.17 -0.52
CA VAL A 69 1.31 -0.24 0.90
C VAL A 69 -0.12 -0.28 1.42
N VAL A 70 -0.55 -1.42 1.92
CA VAL A 70 -1.92 -1.61 2.40
C VAL A 70 -1.93 -1.80 3.91
N ARG A 71 -2.70 -0.98 4.62
CA ARG A 71 -3.07 -1.26 6.00
C ARG A 71 -4.25 -2.22 6.02
N VAL A 72 -4.05 -3.40 6.59
CA VAL A 72 -5.11 -4.38 6.80
C VAL A 72 -5.97 -3.99 8.01
N PRO A 73 -7.25 -4.40 8.07
CA PRO A 73 -8.12 -4.09 9.22
C PRO A 73 -7.72 -4.84 10.49
N ASP A 74 -7.01 -5.96 10.38
CA ASP A 74 -6.62 -6.83 11.48
C ASP A 74 -5.35 -7.63 11.16
N GLU A 75 -4.81 -8.32 12.17
CA GLU A 75 -3.65 -9.21 12.03
C GLU A 75 -3.99 -10.59 11.44
N ASN A 76 -5.20 -10.79 10.92
CA ASN A 76 -5.65 -12.10 10.45
C ASN A 76 -4.82 -12.53 9.22
N PRO A 77 -4.12 -13.68 9.28
CA PRO A 77 -3.30 -14.16 8.16
C PRO A 77 -4.09 -14.33 6.87
N LYS A 78 -5.38 -14.66 6.93
CA LYS A 78 -6.22 -14.79 5.73
C LYS A 78 -6.44 -13.45 5.05
N THR A 79 -6.64 -12.39 5.82
CA THR A 79 -6.80 -11.02 5.30
C THR A 79 -5.49 -10.57 4.66
N ILE A 80 -4.37 -10.77 5.36
CA ILE A 80 -3.03 -10.42 4.86
C ILE A 80 -2.72 -11.16 3.56
N LEU A 81 -2.94 -12.48 3.51
CA LEU A 81 -2.70 -13.29 2.31
C LEU A 81 -3.54 -12.81 1.13
N ARG A 82 -4.83 -12.50 1.34
CA ARG A 82 -5.69 -11.98 0.26
C ARG A 82 -5.17 -10.67 -0.32
N VAL A 83 -4.67 -9.78 0.53
CA VAL A 83 -4.10 -8.49 0.10
C VAL A 83 -2.75 -8.67 -0.61
N LEU A 84 -1.92 -9.61 -0.15
CA LEU A 84 -0.69 -10.01 -0.85
C LEU A 84 -0.98 -10.63 -2.23
N ASP A 85 -2.00 -11.48 -2.34
CA ASP A 85 -2.43 -12.10 -3.60
C ASP A 85 -2.96 -11.06 -4.61
N MET A 86 -3.51 -9.94 -4.12
CA MET A 86 -3.90 -8.78 -4.95
C MET A 86 -2.69 -8.00 -5.48
N GLY A 87 -1.49 -8.25 -4.98
CA GLY A 87 -0.25 -7.61 -5.43
C GLY A 87 0.28 -6.49 -4.51
N ALA A 88 -0.25 -6.35 -3.30
CA ALA A 88 0.32 -5.43 -2.32
C ALA A 88 1.80 -5.77 -2.05
N GLN A 89 2.65 -4.74 -2.03
CA GLN A 89 4.09 -4.91 -1.88
C GLN A 89 4.59 -4.54 -0.48
N GLY A 90 3.76 -3.86 0.31
CA GLY A 90 3.94 -3.59 1.72
C GLY A 90 2.62 -3.78 2.48
N ILE A 91 2.72 -4.32 3.69
CA ILE A 91 1.58 -4.51 4.60
C ILE A 91 1.86 -3.73 5.88
N GLN A 92 0.90 -2.90 6.29
CA GLN A 92 0.88 -2.30 7.62
C GLN A 92 -0.15 -3.05 8.46
N VAL A 93 0.31 -3.74 9.49
CA VAL A 93 -0.56 -4.43 10.45
C VAL A 93 -0.88 -3.47 11.60
N PRO A 94 -2.16 -3.23 11.93
CA PRO A 94 -2.53 -2.32 13.00
C PRO A 94 -2.31 -2.94 14.39
N HIS A 95 -2.27 -2.09 15.41
CA HIS A 95 -2.32 -2.49 16.82
C HIS A 95 -1.24 -3.46 17.32
N ILE A 96 -0.07 -3.52 16.68
CA ILE A 96 1.06 -4.30 17.20
C ILE A 96 1.63 -3.61 18.45
N ALA A 97 1.27 -4.13 19.62
CA ALA A 97 1.74 -3.62 20.92
C ALA A 97 3.04 -4.30 21.38
N GLU A 98 3.27 -5.54 20.96
CA GLU A 98 4.40 -6.36 21.42
C GLU A 98 5.00 -7.14 20.24
N GLY A 99 6.34 -7.27 20.24
CA GLY A 99 7.02 -8.15 19.31
C GLY A 99 6.97 -9.60 19.81
N ARG A 100 6.58 -10.53 18.95
CA ARG A 100 6.82 -11.96 19.23
C ARG A 100 8.30 -12.23 18.99
N SER A 101 9.04 -12.47 20.09
CA SER A 101 10.44 -12.92 20.10
C SER A 101 10.57 -14.35 19.60
#